data_AF-A0A9X9R1X7-F1
#
_entry.id   AF-A0A9X9R1X7-F1
#
_cell.length_a   1.000
_cell.length_b   1.000
_cell.length_c   1.000
_cell.angle_alpha   90.00
_cell.angle_beta   90.00
_cell.angle_gamma   90.00
#
_symmetry.space_group_name_H-M   'P 1'
#
loop_
_entity.id
_entity.type
_entity.pdbx_description
1 polymer ?
#
loop_
_entity_poly.entity_id
_entity_poly.type
_entity_poly.pdbx_seq_one_letter_code
_entity_poly.pdbx_strand_id
1 'polypeptide(L)'
;MRLINTTSSHPELVRNQLQNTDARLVEVYSAGNTDVIFTQAPKHYELLISNKYRAIKEDELEVIREFFMKRKIDPAIVIPGQSKTLHTNNLIEISFQTIV
;
A
#
# COMPACT_ATOMS: atom_id res chain seq x y z
N MET A 1 13.75 -9.45 2.75
CA MET A 1 13.04 -8.68 3.81
C MET A 1 11.69 -9.32 4.07
N ARG A 2 11.16 -9.30 5.31
CA ARG A 2 9.81 -9.82 5.62
C ARG A 2 8.87 -8.65 5.92
N LEU A 3 7.65 -8.70 5.38
CA LEU A 3 6.58 -7.77 5.75
C LEU A 3 5.84 -8.32 6.96
N ILE A 4 5.67 -7.49 7.99
CA ILE A 4 4.97 -7.83 9.22
C ILE A 4 3.71 -6.96 9.29
N ASN A 5 2.54 -7.57 9.46
CA ASN A 5 1.31 -6.81 9.67
C ASN A 5 1.33 -6.19 11.08
N THR A 6 1.28 -4.86 11.13
CA THR A 6 1.29 -4.04 12.36
C THR A 6 0.03 -3.20 12.48
N THR A 7 -1.06 -3.59 11.81
CA THR A 7 -2.35 -2.89 11.78
C THR A 7 -2.89 -2.64 13.18
N SER A 8 -2.81 -3.64 14.06
CA SER A 8 -3.27 -3.54 15.46
C SER A 8 -2.52 -2.48 16.28
N SER A 9 -1.31 -2.09 15.86
CA SER A 9 -0.53 -1.04 16.51
C SER A 9 -0.87 0.37 16.01
N HIS A 10 -1.73 0.50 14.99
CA HIS A 10 -2.12 1.77 14.37
C HIS A 10 -3.65 1.99 14.35
N PRO A 11 -4.36 1.80 15.49
CA PRO A 11 -5.83 1.81 15.52
C PRO A 11 -6.42 3.17 15.13
N GLU A 12 -5.80 4.28 15.54
CA GLU A 12 -6.29 5.62 15.21
C GLU A 12 -6.16 5.93 13.71
N LEU A 13 -5.02 5.58 13.10
CA LEU A 13 -4.81 5.73 11.65
C LEU A 13 -5.87 4.93 10.87
N VAL A 14 -6.03 3.65 11.20
CA VAL A 14 -6.97 2.75 10.54
C VAL A 14 -8.39 3.29 10.67
N ARG A 15 -8.81 3.68 11.89
CA ARG A 15 -10.13 4.24 12.12
C ARG A 15 -10.35 5.54 11.34
N ASN A 16 -9.38 6.45 11.35
CA ASN A 16 -9.50 7.72 10.63
C ASN A 16 -9.61 7.52 9.12
N GLN A 17 -8.84 6.59 8.55
CA GLN A 17 -8.93 6.28 7.12
C GLN A 17 -10.30 5.66 6.77
N LEU A 18 -10.77 4.69 7.55
CA LEU A 18 -12.08 4.07 7.32
C LEU A 18 -13.26 5.05 7.51
N GLN A 19 -13.13 6.07 8.37
CA GLN A 19 -14.20 7.03 8.65
C GLN A 19 -14.24 8.20 7.66
N ASN A 20 -13.09 8.60 7.12
CA ASN A 20 -12.97 9.86 6.35
C ASN A 20 -12.58 9.65 4.88
N THR A 21 -12.36 8.41 4.45
CA THR A 21 -12.07 8.08 3.04
C THR A 21 -13.06 7.03 2.53
N ASP A 22 -12.99 6.70 1.24
CA ASP A 22 -13.78 5.62 0.64
C ASP A 22 -13.16 4.23 0.86
N ALA A 23 -12.06 4.14 1.62
CA ALA A 23 -11.45 2.87 1.97
C ALA A 23 -12.40 1.97 2.78
N ARG A 24 -12.53 0.71 2.34
CA ARG A 24 -13.27 -0.36 3.01
C ARG A 24 -12.36 -1.24 3.87
N LEU A 25 -11.08 -1.31 3.53
CA LEU A 25 -10.04 -2.02 4.27
C LEU A 25 -8.81 -1.14 4.33
N VAL A 26 -8.20 -1.10 5.51
CA VAL A 26 -6.94 -0.40 5.76
C VAL A 26 -6.06 -1.32 6.58
N GLU A 27 -4.89 -1.66 6.04
CA GLU A 27 -3.90 -2.48 6.72
C GLU A 27 -2.55 -1.75 6.76
N VAL A 28 -1.82 -1.92 7.86
CA VAL A 28 -0.49 -1.34 8.05
C VAL A 28 0.52 -2.46 8.18
N TYR A 29 1.62 -2.32 7.47
CA TYR A 29 2.72 -3.26 7.44
C TYR A 29 4.04 -2.56 7.70
N SER A 30 4.94 -3.25 8.40
CA SER A 30 6.33 -2.84 8.56
C SER A 30 7.23 -3.74 7.72
N ALA A 31 8.14 -3.10 6.98
CA ALA A 31 9.19 -3.71 6.20
C ALA A 31 10.55 -3.20 6.71
N GLY A 32 10.90 -3.59 7.94
CA GLY A 32 12.05 -3.01 8.65
C GLY A 32 11.76 -1.57 9.09
N ASN A 33 12.49 -0.61 8.54
CA ASN A 33 12.30 0.83 8.85
C ASN A 33 11.35 1.54 7.85
N THR A 34 10.80 0.79 6.90
CA THR A 34 9.86 1.28 5.90
C THR A 34 8.45 0.88 6.33
N ASP A 35 7.56 1.86 6.37
CA ASP A 35 6.16 1.69 6.69
C ASP A 35 5.36 1.58 5.39
N VAL A 36 4.43 0.62 5.34
CA VAL A 36 3.58 0.38 4.19
C VAL A 36 2.12 0.42 4.63
N ILE A 37 1.34 1.30 4.04
CA ILE A 37 -0.12 1.37 4.23
C ILE A 37 -0.76 0.81 2.98
N PHE A 38 -1.61 -0.19 3.15
CA PHE A 38 -2.41 -0.76 2.08
C PHE A 38 -3.88 -0.41 2.32
N THR A 39 -4.54 0.14 1.31
CA THR A 39 -5.97 0.41 1.34
C THR A 39 -6.67 -0.25 0.16
N GLN A 40 -7.89 -0.68 0.41
CA GLN A 40 -8.81 -1.13 -0.63
C GLN A 40 -10.06 -0.26 -0.57
N ALA A 41 -10.34 0.41 -1.67
CA ALA A 41 -11.56 1.17 -1.91
C ALA A 41 -12.41 0.41 -2.95
N PRO A 42 -13.64 0.88 -3.28
CA PRO A 42 -14.46 0.23 -4.30
C PRO A 42 -13.71 0.13 -5.63
N LYS A 43 -13.19 1.25 -6.14
CA LYS A 43 -12.65 1.39 -7.50
C LYS A 43 -11.13 1.34 -7.61
N HIS A 44 -10.43 1.16 -6.50
CA HIS A 44 -8.98 1.19 -6.50
C HIS A 44 -8.38 0.53 -5.26
N TYR A 45 -7.13 0.09 -5.41
CA TYR A 45 -6.23 -0.21 -4.31
C TYR A 45 -5.15 0.86 -4.24
N GLU A 46 -4.79 1.30 -3.04
CA GLU A 46 -3.59 2.12 -2.83
C GLU A 46 -2.55 1.38 -2.02
N LEU A 47 -1.31 1.62 -2.40
CA LEU A 47 -0.14 1.20 -1.65
C LEU A 47 0.74 2.41 -1.40
N LEU A 48 0.80 2.83 -0.14
CA LEU A 48 1.61 3.93 0.33
C LEU A 48 2.87 3.38 1.03
N ILE A 49 4.05 3.62 0.47
CA ILE A 49 5.32 3.12 1.00
C ILE A 49 6.13 4.33 1.42
N SER A 50 6.50 4.41 2.70
CA SER A 50 7.20 5.56 3.24
C SER A 50 8.36 5.15 4.15
N ASN A 51 9.41 5.96 4.17
CA ASN A 51 10.51 5.76 5.09
C ASN A 51 10.95 7.11 5.67
N LYS A 52 10.97 7.21 7.00
CA LYS A 52 11.28 8.48 7.69
C LYS A 52 12.72 8.93 7.54
N TYR A 53 13.65 8.01 7.28
CA TYR A 53 15.09 8.24 7.39
C TYR A 53 15.82 8.31 6.05
N ARG A 54 15.29 7.65 5.01
CA ARG A 54 15.96 7.54 3.71
C ARG A 54 14.98 7.36 2.56
N ALA A 55 15.48 7.53 1.34
CA ALA A 55 14.79 7.08 0.15
C ALA A 55 14.58 5.55 0.16
N ILE A 56 13.46 5.13 -0.42
CA ILE A 56 13.10 3.72 -0.59
C ILE A 56 13.92 3.17 -1.77
N LYS A 57 14.53 2.00 -1.57
CA LYS A 57 15.35 1.35 -2.62
C LYS A 57 14.46 0.64 -3.63
N GLU A 58 14.91 0.48 -4.87
CA GLU A 58 14.14 -0.24 -5.90
C GLU A 58 13.90 -1.71 -5.53
N ASP A 59 14.94 -2.42 -5.04
CA ASP A 59 14.79 -3.82 -4.59
C ASP A 59 13.75 -3.97 -3.46
N GLU A 60 13.67 -2.96 -2.60
CA GLU A 60 12.73 -2.91 -1.47
C GLU A 60 11.30 -2.72 -1.96
N LEU A 61 11.12 -1.78 -2.89
CA LEU A 61 9.87 -1.51 -3.58
C LEU A 61 9.35 -2.76 -4.31
N GLU A 62 10.22 -3.46 -5.04
CA GLU A 62 9.84 -4.65 -5.82
C GLU A 62 9.34 -5.78 -4.91
N VAL A 63 10.07 -6.07 -3.82
CA VAL A 63 9.66 -7.08 -2.83
C VAL A 63 8.31 -6.74 -2.19
N ILE A 64 8.09 -5.48 -1.83
CA ILE A 64 6.81 -5.02 -1.27
C ILE A 64 5.71 -5.18 -2.31
N ARG A 65 5.91 -4.69 -3.54
CA ARG A 65 4.93 -4.76 -4.63
C ARG A 65 4.54 -6.20 -4.94
N GLU A 66 5.51 -7.10 -5.07
CA GLU A 66 5.24 -8.52 -5.31
C GLU A 66 4.41 -9.16 -4.19
N PHE A 67 4.69 -8.82 -2.93
CA PHE A 67 3.95 -9.35 -1.80
C PHE A 67 2.46 -9.02 -1.88
N PHE A 68 2.12 -7.75 -2.16
CA PHE A 68 0.73 -7.32 -2.28
C PHE A 68 0.06 -7.88 -3.54
N MET A 69 0.76 -7.90 -4.67
CA MET A 69 0.26 -8.51 -5.91
C MET A 69 -0.08 -9.98 -5.77
N LYS A 70 0.72 -10.75 -5.02
CA LYS A 70 0.51 -12.20 -4.86
C LYS A 70 -0.53 -12.55 -3.79
N ARG A 71 -0.76 -11.67 -2.80
CA ARG A 71 -1.53 -12.03 -1.58
C ARG A 71 -2.76 -11.17 -1.30
N LYS A 72 -2.85 -9.97 -1.86
CA LYS A 72 -3.84 -8.96 -1.42
C LYS A 72 -4.58 -8.28 -2.55
N ILE A 73 -3.91 -8.06 -3.68
CA ILE A 73 -4.50 -7.47 -4.87
C ILE A 73 -4.99 -8.62 -5.74
N ASP A 74 -6.25 -8.57 -6.17
CA ASP A 74 -6.79 -9.50 -7.14
C ASP A 74 -6.50 -9.00 -8.58
N PRO A 75 -5.59 -9.66 -9.32
CA PRO A 75 -5.22 -9.21 -10.66
C PRO A 75 -6.37 -9.30 -11.67
N ALA A 76 -7.42 -10.10 -11.41
CA ALA A 76 -8.55 -10.23 -12.33
C ALA A 76 -9.42 -8.97 -12.39
N ILE A 77 -9.40 -8.15 -11.34
CA ILE A 77 -10.20 -6.93 -11.25
C ILE A 77 -9.38 -5.65 -11.46
N VAL A 78 -8.05 -5.74 -11.50
CA VAL A 78 -7.17 -4.59 -11.79
C VAL A 78 -7.17 -4.31 -13.29
N ILE A 79 -7.36 -3.06 -13.66
CA ILE A 79 -7.35 -2.62 -15.06
C ILE A 79 -5.90 -2.55 -15.56
N PRO A 80 -5.49 -3.37 -16.54
CA PRO A 80 -4.13 -3.36 -17.06
C PRO A 80 -3.76 -1.99 -17.65
N GLY A 81 -2.55 -1.50 -17.35
CA GLY A 81 -2.05 -0.23 -17.88
C GLY A 81 -2.59 1.03 -17.20
N GLN A 82 -3.54 0.92 -16.27
CA GLN A 82 -4.06 2.07 -15.50
C GLN A 82 -3.46 2.21 -14.10
N SER A 83 -2.48 1.37 -13.75
CA SER A 83 -1.73 1.56 -12.51
C SER A 83 -0.86 2.80 -12.59
N LYS A 84 -0.89 3.65 -11.56
CA LYS A 84 -0.02 4.82 -11.46
C LYS A 84 0.99 4.62 -10.34
N THR A 85 2.20 5.14 -10.54
CA THR A 85 3.21 5.15 -9.50
C THR A 85 3.80 6.55 -9.40
N LEU A 86 3.75 7.13 -8.20
CA LEU A 86 4.32 8.43 -7.89
C LEU A 86 5.52 8.22 -6.99
N HIS A 87 6.68 8.71 -7.45
CA HIS A 87 7.91 8.67 -6.69
C HIS A 87 8.22 10.06 -6.14
N THR A 88 8.41 10.13 -4.83
CA THR A 88 8.98 11.30 -4.15
C THR A 88 10.20 10.85 -3.34
N ASN A 89 10.87 11.80 -2.65
CA ASN A 89 12.11 11.50 -1.94
C ASN A 89 12.00 10.34 -0.95
N ASN A 90 10.96 10.35 -0.10
CA ASN A 90 10.82 9.42 1.02
C ASN A 90 9.45 8.69 1.04
N LEU A 91 8.68 8.85 -0.03
CA LEU A 91 7.33 8.32 -0.18
C LEU A 91 7.13 7.86 -1.63
N ILE A 92 6.60 6.65 -1.77
CA ILE A 92 6.17 6.09 -3.04
C ILE A 92 4.71 5.71 -2.89
N GLU A 93 3.90 6.13 -3.85
CA GLU A 93 2.49 5.80 -3.91
C GLU A 93 2.23 4.98 -5.17
N ILE A 94 1.51 3.87 -5.02
CA ILE A 94 1.10 3.02 -6.13
C ILE A 94 -0.42 2.85 -6.09
N SER A 95 -1.08 3.34 -7.13
CA SER A 95 -2.52 3.25 -7.30
C SER A 95 -2.85 2.19 -8.33
N PHE A 96 -3.74 1.26 -7.99
CA PHE A 96 -4.25 0.23 -8.91
C PHE A 96 -5.74 0.44 -9.11
N GLN A 97 -6.14 0.87 -10.32
CA GLN A 97 -7.55 1.04 -10.66
C GLN A 97 -8.23 -0.31 -10.86
N THR A 98 -9.45 -0.46 -10.33
CA THR A 98 -10.26 -1.67 -10.46
C THR A 98 -11.51 -1.45 -11.30
N ILE A 99 -12.01 -2.53 -11.89
CA ILE A 99 -13.20 -2.52 -12.76
C ILE A 99 -14.50 -2.40 -11.93
N VAL A 100 -14.50 -3.02 -10.75
CA VAL A 100 -15.57 -2.99 -9.74
C VAL A 100 -15.29 -1.89 -8.72
#